data_AF-A0A7Y4B832-F1
#
_entry.id   AF-A0A7Y4B832-F1
#
_cell.length_a   1.000
_cell.length_b   1.000
_cell.length_c   1.000
_cell.angle_alpha   90.00
_cell.angle_beta   90.00
_cell.angle_gamma   90.00
#
_symmetry.space_group_name_H-M   'P 1'
#
loop_
_entity.id
_entity.type
_entity.pdbx_description
1 polymer ?
#
loop_
_entity_poly.entity_id
_entity_poly.type
_entity_poly.pdbx_seq_one_letter_code
_entity_poly.pdbx_strand_id
1 'polypeptide(L)'
;MPMFYSSSLVSLFSFLEVSLNQICEFLERNNNGVASFKKQRGNGLNKSQSYLKENFGLRINSLSQQDWMMIKEVNLVRNCIVHAGGNVNYLNNTDKEKIELAVKKTDALDILNSGEVRISKSYIRKAHFSIEKLLSEVVSKTVVPV
;
A
#
# COMPACT_ATOMS: atom_id res chain seq x y z
N MET A 1 0.77 11.32 21.61
CA MET A 1 0.11 10.00 21.72
C MET A 1 0.41 9.19 20.45
N PRO A 2 1.50 8.40 20.43
CA PRO A 2 1.97 7.67 19.24
C PRO A 2 1.02 6.58 18.71
N MET A 3 0.11 6.07 19.55
CA MET A 3 -0.78 4.95 19.18
C MET A 3 -1.76 5.25 18.04
N PHE A 4 -2.22 6.49 17.88
CA PHE A 4 -3.23 6.83 16.85
C PHE A 4 -2.71 6.72 15.41
N TYR A 5 -1.42 6.91 15.19
CA TYR A 5 -0.88 6.89 13.83
C TYR A 5 -0.76 5.47 13.28
N SER A 6 -0.54 4.48 14.13
CA SER A 6 -0.53 3.07 13.71
C SER A 6 -1.90 2.64 13.20
N SER A 7 -2.98 2.95 13.92
CA SER A 7 -4.33 2.65 13.45
C SER A 7 -4.69 3.45 12.19
N SER A 8 -4.33 4.73 12.11
CA SER A 8 -4.48 5.51 10.88
C SER A 8 -3.76 4.89 9.69
N LEU A 9 -2.52 4.42 9.86
CA LEU A 9 -1.76 3.81 8.78
C LEU A 9 -2.41 2.50 8.28
N VAL A 10 -2.87 1.66 9.22
CA VAL A 10 -3.61 0.44 8.90
C VAL A 10 -4.88 0.77 8.12
N SER A 11 -5.69 1.72 8.61
CA SER A 11 -6.93 2.13 7.94
C SER A 11 -6.67 2.73 6.55
N LEU A 12 -5.65 3.58 6.39
CA LEU A 12 -5.28 4.15 5.09
C LEU A 12 -4.90 3.06 4.08
N PHE A 13 -4.11 2.07 4.50
CA PHE A 13 -3.72 0.99 3.60
C PHE A 13 -4.90 0.07 3.27
N SER A 14 -5.76 -0.24 4.23
CA SER A 14 -7.00 -0.97 3.96
C SER A 14 -7.92 -0.22 2.98
N PHE A 15 -8.01 1.11 3.10
CA PHE A 15 -8.74 1.93 2.15
C PHE A 15 -8.15 1.84 0.73
N LEU A 16 -6.82 1.88 0.58
CA LEU A 16 -6.16 1.65 -0.72
C LEU A 16 -6.54 0.30 -1.31
N GLU A 17 -6.45 -0.79 -0.53
CA GLU A 17 -6.74 -2.14 -1.00
C GLU A 17 -8.20 -2.29 -1.45
N VAL A 18 -9.15 -1.78 -0.65
CA VAL A 18 -10.57 -1.81 -1.00
C VAL A 18 -10.84 -0.99 -2.27
N SER A 19 -10.27 0.22 -2.36
CA SER A 19 -10.48 1.11 -3.51
C SER A 19 -9.96 0.50 -4.81
N LEU A 20 -8.76 -0.10 -4.79
CA LEU A 20 -8.20 -0.78 -5.96
C LEU A 20 -9.03 -1.99 -6.38
N ASN A 21 -9.55 -2.76 -5.41
CA ASN A 21 -10.43 -3.89 -5.71
C ASN A 21 -11.73 -3.40 -6.37
N GLN A 22 -12.35 -2.35 -5.83
CA GLN A 22 -13.56 -1.77 -6.41
C GLN A 22 -13.33 -1.24 -7.83
N ILE A 23 -12.19 -0.62 -8.10
CA ILE A 23 -11.79 -0.21 -9.45
C ILE A 23 -11.70 -1.44 -10.37
N CYS A 24 -11.01 -2.50 -9.94
CA CYS A 24 -10.88 -3.72 -10.77
C CYS A 24 -12.25 -4.37 -11.05
N GLU A 25 -13.14 -4.45 -10.05
CA GLU A 25 -14.50 -4.97 -10.20
C GLU A 25 -15.39 -4.08 -11.07
N PHE A 26 -15.17 -2.77 -11.04
CA PHE A 26 -15.83 -1.84 -11.96
C PHE A 26 -15.35 -2.07 -13.40
N LEU A 27 -14.05 -2.22 -13.61
CA LEU A 27 -13.50 -2.46 -14.94
C LEU A 27 -13.93 -3.82 -15.51
N GLU A 28 -14.00 -4.86 -14.69
CA GLU A 28 -14.56 -6.17 -15.07
C GLU A 28 -16.00 -6.03 -15.59
N ARG A 29 -16.84 -5.25 -14.90
CA ARG A 29 -18.25 -5.07 -15.26
C ARG A 29 -18.47 -4.26 -16.53
N ASN A 30 -17.55 -3.35 -16.86
CA ASN A 30 -17.69 -2.43 -17.99
C ASN A 30 -16.91 -2.86 -19.24
N ASN A 31 -16.11 -3.92 -19.17
CA ASN A 31 -15.34 -4.42 -20.31
C ASN A 31 -15.77 -5.86 -20.60
N ASN A 32 -16.29 -6.11 -21.80
CA ASN A 32 -16.62 -7.46 -22.22
C ASN A 32 -15.33 -8.23 -22.57
N GLY A 33 -15.22 -9.47 -22.11
CA GLY A 33 -14.13 -10.38 -22.48
C GLY A 33 -12.86 -10.30 -21.62
N VAL A 34 -12.81 -9.45 -20.58
CA VAL A 34 -11.72 -9.50 -19.58
C VAL A 34 -11.90 -10.64 -18.59
N ALA A 35 -10.79 -11.13 -18.03
CA ALA A 35 -10.83 -12.16 -17.02
C ALA A 35 -11.56 -11.65 -15.76
N SER A 36 -12.17 -12.58 -15.01
CA SER A 36 -12.83 -12.20 -13.75
C SER A 36 -11.81 -11.83 -12.68
N PHE A 37 -11.98 -10.66 -12.06
CA PHE A 37 -11.12 -10.21 -10.98
C PHE A 37 -11.17 -11.16 -9.78
N LYS A 38 -12.33 -11.79 -9.53
CA LYS A 38 -12.49 -12.80 -8.49
C LYS A 38 -11.57 -14.00 -8.69
N LYS A 39 -11.30 -14.38 -9.94
CA LYS A 39 -10.41 -15.50 -10.30
C LYS A 39 -8.91 -15.11 -10.32
N GLN A 40 -8.58 -13.82 -10.21
CA GLN A 40 -7.19 -13.37 -10.15
C GLN A 40 -6.50 -13.93 -8.90
N ARG A 41 -5.33 -14.54 -9.10
CA ARG A 41 -4.50 -15.04 -8.00
C ARG A 41 -3.75 -13.89 -7.31
N GLY A 42 -3.50 -14.05 -6.02
CA GLY A 42 -2.79 -13.08 -5.19
C GLY A 42 -3.68 -12.45 -4.13
N ASN A 43 -3.06 -11.71 -3.21
CA ASN A 43 -3.72 -11.06 -2.07
C ASN A 43 -3.41 -9.56 -2.07
N GLY A 44 -4.36 -8.77 -1.54
CA GLY A 44 -4.19 -7.33 -1.32
C GLY A 44 -3.79 -6.58 -2.58
N LEU A 45 -2.87 -5.62 -2.40
CA LEU A 45 -2.33 -4.76 -3.47
C LEU A 45 -1.80 -5.54 -4.70
N ASN A 46 -1.16 -6.70 -4.48
CA ASN A 46 -0.57 -7.49 -5.56
C ASN A 46 -1.64 -8.06 -6.51
N LYS A 47 -2.82 -8.41 -5.98
CA LYS A 47 -3.92 -8.95 -6.79
C LYS A 47 -4.41 -7.91 -7.80
N SER A 48 -4.72 -6.71 -7.32
CA SER A 48 -5.19 -5.59 -8.16
C SER A 48 -4.12 -5.15 -9.15
N GLN A 49 -2.84 -5.15 -8.74
CA GLN A 49 -1.72 -4.84 -9.62
C GLN A 49 -1.60 -5.82 -10.79
N SER A 50 -1.63 -7.13 -10.53
CA SER A 50 -1.54 -8.14 -11.59
C SER A 50 -2.74 -8.05 -12.53
N TYR A 51 -3.95 -7.87 -11.99
CA TYR A 51 -5.16 -7.73 -12.78
C TYR A 51 -5.09 -6.55 -13.77
N LEU A 52 -4.72 -5.36 -13.27
CA LEU A 52 -4.61 -4.15 -14.07
C LEU A 52 -3.51 -4.26 -15.14
N LYS A 53 -2.40 -4.92 -14.81
CA LYS A 53 -1.32 -5.17 -15.78
C LYS A 53 -1.75 -6.15 -16.88
N GLU A 54 -2.38 -7.25 -16.53
CA GLU A 54 -2.71 -8.35 -17.45
C GLU A 54 -3.88 -8.00 -18.37
N ASN A 55 -4.90 -7.30 -17.87
CA ASN A 55 -6.13 -7.04 -18.63
C ASN A 55 -6.16 -5.64 -19.27
N PHE A 56 -5.43 -4.67 -18.70
CA PHE A 56 -5.48 -3.27 -19.15
C PHE A 56 -4.09 -2.71 -19.51
N GLY A 57 -3.03 -3.51 -19.44
CA GLY A 57 -1.66 -3.07 -19.69
C GLY A 57 -1.13 -2.04 -18.66
N LEU A 58 -1.90 -1.76 -17.61
CA LEU A 58 -1.60 -0.70 -16.65
C LEU A 58 -0.64 -1.20 -15.58
N ARG A 59 0.59 -0.70 -15.63
CA ARG A 59 1.61 -0.96 -14.62
C ARG A 59 1.55 0.11 -13.53
N ILE A 60 0.79 -0.16 -12.47
CA ILE A 60 0.59 0.77 -11.34
C ILE A 60 1.92 1.25 -10.74
N ASN A 61 2.92 0.35 -10.70
CA ASN A 61 4.26 0.65 -10.18
C ASN A 61 5.10 1.58 -11.06
N SER A 62 4.66 1.87 -12.29
CA SER A 62 5.34 2.82 -13.19
C SER A 62 4.61 4.16 -13.29
N LEU A 63 3.51 4.37 -12.56
CA LEU A 63 2.79 5.65 -12.59
C LEU A 63 3.57 6.75 -11.84
N SER A 64 4.11 6.42 -10.66
CA SER A 64 5.09 7.24 -9.94
C SER A 64 6.01 6.35 -9.12
N GLN A 65 7.31 6.33 -9.46
CA GLN A 65 8.28 5.47 -8.78
C GLN A 65 8.43 5.82 -7.30
N GLN A 66 8.42 7.12 -6.96
CA GLN A 66 8.56 7.59 -5.58
C GLN A 66 7.33 7.24 -4.73
N ASP A 67 6.13 7.49 -5.24
CA ASP A 67 4.88 7.18 -4.54
C ASP A 67 4.69 5.67 -4.38
N TRP A 68 5.07 4.89 -5.40
CA TRP A 68 5.06 3.43 -5.31
C TRP A 68 6.04 2.90 -4.25
N MET A 69 7.24 3.49 -4.15
CA MET A 69 8.18 3.15 -3.07
C MET A 69 7.60 3.47 -1.70
N MET A 70 6.94 4.64 -1.55
CA MET A 70 6.23 5.00 -0.33
C MET A 70 5.15 3.96 0.03
N ILE A 71 4.31 3.55 -0.93
CA ILE A 71 3.24 2.57 -0.69
C ILE A 71 3.80 1.20 -0.27
N LYS A 72 4.91 0.76 -0.88
CA LYS A 72 5.58 -0.49 -0.47
C LYS A 72 6.13 -0.40 0.95
N GLU A 73 6.70 0.74 1.32
CA GLU A 73 7.19 0.97 2.68
C GLU A 73 6.03 1.02 3.68
N VAL A 74 4.92 1.69 3.35
CA VAL A 74 3.69 1.70 4.15
C VAL A 74 3.18 0.28 4.36
N ASN A 75 3.18 -0.57 3.32
CA ASN A 75 2.76 -1.96 3.45
C ASN A 75 3.66 -2.74 4.42
N LEU A 76 4.99 -2.53 4.34
CA LEU A 76 5.96 -3.14 5.26
C LEU A 76 5.70 -2.72 6.72
N VAL A 77 5.55 -1.42 6.98
CA VAL A 77 5.26 -0.90 8.31
C VAL A 77 3.90 -1.39 8.81
N ARG A 78 2.87 -1.39 7.95
CA ARG A 78 1.54 -1.94 8.23
C ARG A 78 1.61 -3.40 8.65
N ASN A 79 2.40 -4.22 7.96
CA ASN A 79 2.54 -5.63 8.28
C ASN A 79 3.17 -5.84 9.65
N CYS A 80 4.15 -5.01 10.03
CA CYS A 80 4.68 -5.02 11.40
C CYS A 80 3.60 -4.68 12.44
N ILE A 81 2.77 -3.67 12.18
CA ILE A 81 1.67 -3.30 13.08
C ILE A 81 0.69 -4.46 13.24
N VAL A 82 0.20 -5.02 12.12
CA VAL A 82 -0.87 -6.02 12.13
C VAL A 82 -0.41 -7.38 12.63
N HIS A 83 0.78 -7.84 12.23
CA HIS A 83 1.23 -9.20 12.51
C HIS A 83 2.17 -9.30 13.71
N ALA A 84 2.80 -8.19 14.11
CA ALA A 84 3.78 -8.16 15.20
C ALA A 84 3.44 -7.10 16.27
N GLY A 85 2.21 -6.57 16.28
CA GLY A 85 1.79 -5.55 17.25
C GLY A 85 2.61 -4.26 17.16
N GLY A 86 3.32 -4.03 16.05
CA GLY A 86 4.23 -2.89 15.87
C GLY A 86 5.60 -3.08 16.50
N ASN A 87 5.95 -4.26 17.02
CA ASN A 87 7.26 -4.52 17.60
C ASN A 87 8.15 -5.32 16.63
N VAL A 88 9.28 -4.74 16.22
CA VAL A 88 10.18 -5.36 15.23
C VAL A 88 10.85 -6.64 15.73
N ASN A 89 10.90 -6.84 17.05
CA ASN A 89 11.50 -8.04 17.64
C ASN A 89 10.64 -9.30 17.46
N TYR A 90 9.37 -9.15 17.08
CA TYR A 90 8.49 -10.28 16.73
C TYR A 90 8.45 -10.56 15.22
N LEU A 91 9.27 -9.88 14.42
CA LEU A 91 9.42 -10.15 13.00
C LEU A 91 10.54 -11.17 12.75
N ASN A 92 10.51 -11.80 11.57
CA ASN A 92 11.69 -12.50 11.06
C ASN A 92 12.83 -11.51 10.76
N ASN A 93 14.07 -11.99 10.70
CA ASN A 93 15.26 -11.16 10.50
C ASN A 93 15.16 -10.31 9.22
N THR A 94 14.67 -10.89 8.12
CA THR A 94 14.58 -10.20 6.83
C THR A 94 13.61 -9.01 6.87
N ASP A 95 12.45 -9.15 7.52
CA ASP A 95 11.48 -8.06 7.63
C ASP A 95 11.90 -7.01 8.67
N LYS A 96 12.57 -7.44 9.75
CA LYS A 96 13.21 -6.53 10.70
C LYS A 96 14.24 -5.63 10.02
N GLU A 97 15.17 -6.21 9.25
CA GLU A 97 16.19 -5.46 8.50
C GLU A 97 15.57 -4.43 7.54
N LYS A 98 14.48 -4.80 6.84
CA LYS A 98 13.78 -3.86 5.95
C LYS A 98 13.21 -2.66 6.70
N ILE A 99 12.66 -2.86 7.90
CA ILE A 99 12.10 -1.76 8.72
C ILE A 99 13.23 -0.89 9.27
N GLU A 100 14.32 -1.49 9.75
CA GLU A 100 15.49 -0.73 10.19
C GLU A 100 16.08 0.12 9.07
N LEU A 101 16.09 -0.39 7.83
CA LEU A 101 16.47 0.38 6.65
C LEU A 101 15.47 1.49 6.31
N ALA A 102 14.16 1.28 6.50
CA ALA A 102 13.14 2.31 6.30
C ALA A 102 13.31 3.46 7.31
N VAL A 103 13.53 3.13 8.57
CA VAL A 103 13.75 4.10 9.66
C VAL A 103 15.00 4.96 9.40
N LYS A 104 16.09 4.35 8.90
CA LYS A 104 17.31 5.10 8.52
C LYS A 104 17.12 6.11 7.39
N LYS A 105 16.07 5.98 6.57
CA LYS A 105 15.84 6.87 5.40
C LYS A 105 15.04 8.12 5.75
N THR A 106 14.37 8.15 6.90
CA THR A 106 13.48 9.25 7.23
C THR A 106 13.29 9.42 8.73
N ASP A 107 13.34 10.68 9.19
CA ASP A 107 13.00 11.05 10.58
C ASP A 107 11.50 10.91 10.90
N ALA A 108 10.70 10.41 9.94
CA ALA A 108 9.27 10.25 10.07
C ALA A 108 8.89 8.89 10.70
N LEU A 109 9.86 7.98 10.82
CA LEU A 109 9.78 6.68 11.49
C LEU A 109 10.91 6.58 12.52
N ASP A 110 10.66 5.84 13.59
CA ASP A 110 11.66 5.55 14.61
C ASP A 110 11.42 4.17 15.23
N ILE A 111 12.44 3.56 15.83
CA ILE A 111 12.32 2.32 16.60
C ILE A 111 12.75 2.64 18.03
N LEU A 112 11.81 2.52 18.98
CA LEU A 112 12.11 2.71 20.38
C LEU A 112 13.04 1.61 20.90
N ASN A 113 13.72 1.85 22.02
CA ASN A 113 14.56 0.83 22.67
C ASN A 113 13.79 -0.46 23.02
N SER A 114 12.46 -0.39 23.16
CA SER A 114 11.56 -1.54 23.33
C SER A 114 11.34 -2.39 22.07
N GLY A 115 11.80 -1.92 20.91
CA GLY A 115 11.53 -2.50 19.58
C GLY A 115 10.26 -2.00 18.91
N GLU A 116 9.48 -1.13 19.56
CA GLU A 116 8.25 -0.59 18.99
C GLU A 116 8.53 0.43 17.88
N VAL A 117 7.87 0.27 16.73
CA VAL A 117 7.90 1.23 15.64
C VAL A 117 7.03 2.43 15.99
N ARG A 118 7.64 3.62 15.97
CA ARG A 118 6.96 4.89 16.18
C ARG A 118 6.77 5.60 14.85
N ILE A 119 5.53 6.04 14.61
CA ILE A 119 5.14 6.72 13.38
C ILE A 119 4.88 8.20 13.69
N SER A 120 5.39 9.08 12.85
CA SER A 120 5.12 10.52 12.94
C SER A 120 3.89 10.94 12.13
N LYS A 121 3.37 12.13 12.43
CA LYS A 121 2.31 12.76 11.64
C LYS A 121 2.72 13.01 10.18
N SER A 122 3.98 13.35 9.93
CA SER A 122 4.48 13.60 8.58
C SER A 122 4.50 12.32 7.75
N TYR A 123 4.76 11.17 8.37
CA TYR A 123 4.65 9.86 7.71
C TYR A 123 3.24 9.59 7.22
N ILE A 124 2.24 9.78 8.07
CA ILE A 124 0.81 9.60 7.71
C ILE A 124 0.42 10.52 6.56
N ARG A 125 0.87 11.78 6.56
CA ARG A 125 0.60 12.72 5.46
C ARG A 125 1.22 12.26 4.14
N LYS A 126 2.47 11.77 4.16
CA LYS A 126 3.13 11.22 2.98
C LYS A 126 2.37 9.99 2.46
N ALA A 127 1.97 9.08 3.35
CA ALA A 127 1.23 7.89 3.01
C ALA A 127 -0.13 8.23 2.36
N HIS A 128 -0.87 9.15 2.98
CA HIS A 128 -2.13 9.67 2.44
C HIS A 128 -1.96 10.23 1.03
N PHE A 129 -1.01 11.16 0.85
CA PHE A 129 -0.76 11.80 -0.44
C PHE A 129 -0.39 10.78 -1.53
N SER A 130 0.51 9.84 -1.25
CA SER A 130 0.91 8.82 -2.22
C SER A 130 -0.23 7.87 -2.56
N ILE A 131 -1.10 7.52 -1.59
CA ILE A 131 -2.29 6.68 -1.82
C ILE A 131 -3.31 7.41 -2.70
N GLU A 132 -3.66 8.65 -2.36
CA GLU A 132 -4.60 9.46 -3.15
C GLU A 132 -4.11 9.61 -4.58
N LYS A 133 -2.84 10.01 -4.75
CA LYS A 133 -2.24 10.18 -6.07
C LYS A 133 -2.27 8.90 -6.89
N LEU A 134 -1.92 7.76 -6.28
CA LEU A 134 -1.99 6.47 -6.98
C LEU A 134 -3.41 6.17 -7.46
N LEU A 135 -4.41 6.34 -6.59
CA LEU A 135 -5.80 6.07 -6.94
C LEU A 135 -6.28 7.01 -8.05
N SER A 136 -5.96 8.30 -7.99
CA SER A 136 -6.28 9.27 -9.05
C SER A 136 -5.62 8.90 -10.37
N GLU A 137 -4.35 8.49 -10.37
CA GLU A 137 -3.63 8.07 -11.58
C GLU A 137 -4.26 6.80 -12.18
N VAL A 138 -4.58 5.80 -11.35
CA VAL A 138 -5.25 4.58 -11.80
C VAL A 138 -6.61 4.90 -12.43
N VAL A 139 -7.44 5.71 -11.78
CA VAL A 139 -8.76 6.11 -12.33
C VAL A 139 -8.58 6.85 -13.66
N SER A 140 -7.67 7.82 -13.73
CA SER A 140 -7.45 8.62 -14.95
C SER A 140 -6.96 7.79 -16.16
N LYS A 141 -6.29 6.66 -15.91
CA LYS A 141 -5.75 5.78 -16.95
C LYS A 141 -6.70 4.65 -17.33
N THR A 142 -7.74 4.41 -16.55
CA THR A 142 -8.67 3.28 -16.74
C THR A 142 -10.06 3.72 -17.17
N VAL A 143 -10.47 4.94 -16.83
CA VAL A 143 -11.66 5.58 -17.37
C VAL A 143 -11.27 6.24 -18.70
N VAL A 144 -11.53 5.56 -19.81
CA VAL A 144 -11.46 6.18 -21.14
C VAL A 144 -12.60 7.23 -21.21
N PRO A 145 -12.36 8.45 -21.75
CA PRO A 145 -13.47 9.34 -22.07
C PRO A 145 -14.38 8.64 -23.08
N VAL A 146 -15.67 8.53 -22.74
CA VAL A 146 -16.71 8.09 -23.67
C VAL A 146 -16.80 9.07 -24.83
#